data_AF-A0A497L895-F1
#
_entry.id   AF-A0A497L895-F1
#
_cell.length_a   1.000
_cell.length_b   1.000
_cell.length_c   1.000
_cell.angle_alpha   90.00
_cell.angle_beta   90.00
_cell.angle_gamma   90.00
#
_symmetry.space_group_name_H-M   'P 1'
#
loop_
_entity.id
_entity.type
_entity.pdbx_description
1 polymer ?
#
loop_
_entity_poly.entity_id
_entity_poly.type
_entity_poly.pdbx_seq_one_letter_code
_entity_poly.pdbx_strand_id
1 'polypeptide(L)'
;SHIVSLGLATPERVRQLEEEALRAARALRELFEEKGLTLVDIKFEFGEDPEGNIYLADEISPDTMRLWLGKESLDKDVFREDKGDVLAAYKEVRRRLHDLPG
;
A
#
# COMPACT_ATOMS: atom_id res chain seq x y z
N SER A 1 14.67 -13.31 -9.45
CA SER A 1 15.99 -13.53 -10.06
C SER A 1 17.08 -12.74 -9.34
N HIS A 2 17.09 -11.39 -9.37
CA HIS A 2 18.16 -10.61 -8.73
C HIS A 2 18.28 -10.73 -7.21
N ILE A 3 17.16 -10.73 -6.46
CA ILE A 3 17.16 -10.83 -4.98
C ILE A 3 17.90 -12.10 -4.51
N VAL A 4 17.63 -13.23 -5.19
CA VAL A 4 18.29 -14.52 -4.91
C VAL A 4 19.75 -14.49 -5.33
N SER A 5 20.07 -13.95 -6.51
CA SER A 5 21.46 -13.85 -7.00
C SER A 5 22.34 -12.97 -6.11
N LEU A 6 21.77 -11.94 -5.49
CA LEU A 6 22.45 -11.05 -4.54
C LEU A 6 22.53 -11.64 -3.12
N GLY A 7 21.94 -12.81 -2.87
CA GLY A 7 21.92 -13.43 -1.56
C GLY A 7 21.05 -12.70 -0.53
N LEU A 8 20.14 -11.84 -0.98
CA LEU A 8 19.28 -11.02 -0.09
C LEU A 8 18.11 -11.83 0.49
N ALA A 9 17.62 -12.83 -0.25
CA ALA A 9 16.62 -13.78 0.23
C ALA A 9 16.66 -15.09 -0.57
N THR A 10 16.17 -16.18 0.04
CA THR A 10 16.02 -17.47 -0.65
C THR A 10 14.83 -17.43 -1.62
N PRO A 11 14.78 -18.31 -2.65
CA PRO A 11 13.61 -18.41 -3.53
C PRO A 11 12.30 -18.67 -2.78
N GLU A 12 12.35 -19.46 -1.71
CA GLU A 12 11.20 -19.72 -0.84
C GLU A 12 10.74 -18.45 -0.11
N ARG A 13 11.69 -17.71 0.46
CA ARG A 13 11.40 -16.44 1.14
C ARG A 13 10.83 -15.40 0.19
N VAL A 14 11.32 -15.33 -1.05
CA VAL A 14 10.74 -14.44 -2.08
C VAL A 14 9.29 -14.80 -2.39
N ARG A 15 8.96 -16.10 -2.50
CA ARG A 15 7.57 -16.54 -2.68
C ARG A 15 6.68 -16.14 -1.51
N GLN A 16 7.13 -16.36 -0.28
CA GLN A 16 6.39 -15.99 0.93
C GLN A 16 6.10 -14.48 0.96
N LEU A 17 7.08 -13.64 0.62
CA LEU A 17 6.90 -12.19 0.55
C LEU A 17 5.88 -11.79 -0.54
N GLU A 18 5.92 -12.45 -1.69
CA GLU A 18 4.94 -12.21 -2.78
C GLU A 18 3.52 -12.61 -2.36
N GLU A 19 3.36 -13.75 -1.69
CA GLU A 19 2.07 -14.22 -1.18
C GLU A 19 1.48 -13.27 -0.14
N GLU A 20 2.28 -12.82 0.83
CA GLU A 20 1.84 -11.85 1.84
C GLU A 20 1.51 -10.49 1.23
N ALA A 21 2.32 -10.00 0.27
CA ALA A 21 2.03 -8.76 -0.45
C ALA A 21 0.71 -8.84 -1.21
N LEU A 22 0.45 -9.95 -1.92
CA LEU A 22 -0.80 -10.14 -2.65
C LEU A 22 -2.01 -10.29 -1.72
N ARG A 23 -1.82 -10.89 -0.55
CA ARG A 23 -2.87 -11.00 0.48
C ARG A 23 -3.21 -9.63 1.06
N ALA A 24 -2.20 -8.84 1.44
CA ALA A 24 -2.40 -7.47 1.94
C ALA A 24 -3.04 -6.56 0.87
N ALA A 25 -2.54 -6.61 -0.38
CA ALA A 25 -3.10 -5.84 -1.49
C ALA A 25 -4.58 -6.16 -1.75
N ARG A 26 -4.97 -7.45 -1.66
CA ARG A 26 -6.38 -7.86 -1.78
C ARG A 26 -7.26 -7.26 -0.69
N ALA A 27 -6.85 -7.37 0.56
CA ALA A 27 -7.60 -6.82 1.70
C ALA A 27 -7.74 -5.29 1.60
N LEU A 28 -6.68 -4.58 1.21
CA LEU A 28 -6.73 -3.13 1.01
C LEU A 28 -7.62 -2.75 -0.16
N ARG A 29 -7.55 -3.49 -1.28
CA ARG A 29 -8.42 -3.24 -2.43
C ARG A 29 -9.89 -3.37 -2.06
N GLU A 30 -10.27 -4.44 -1.35
CA GLU A 30 -11.64 -4.64 -0.88
C GLU A 30 -12.09 -3.48 0.02
N LEU A 31 -11.26 -3.09 0.99
CA LEU A 31 -11.53 -1.95 1.87
C LEU A 31 -11.75 -0.65 1.08
N PHE A 32 -10.90 -0.35 0.10
CA PHE A 32 -11.01 0.90 -0.66
C PHE A 32 -12.18 0.89 -1.65
N GLU A 33 -12.49 -0.26 -2.26
CA GLU A 33 -13.64 -0.42 -3.14
C GLU A 33 -14.95 -0.13 -2.40
N GLU A 34 -15.09 -0.61 -1.16
CA GLU A 34 -16.25 -0.30 -0.30
C GLU A 34 -16.41 1.21 -0.04
N LYS A 35 -15.31 1.98 -0.13
CA LYS A 35 -15.31 3.44 0.04
C LYS A 35 -15.34 4.20 -1.29
N GLY A 36 -15.56 3.50 -2.41
CA GLY A 36 -15.59 4.09 -3.75
C GLY A 36 -14.24 4.65 -4.20
N LEU A 37 -13.15 4.07 -3.70
CA LEU A 37 -11.77 4.41 -4.05
C LEU A 37 -11.14 3.27 -4.84
N THR A 38 -10.26 3.61 -5.76
CA THR A 38 -9.50 2.63 -6.56
C THR A 38 -8.05 2.60 -6.11
N LEU A 39 -7.63 1.46 -5.56
CA LEU A 39 -6.21 1.19 -5.29
C LEU A 39 -5.51 0.82 -6.60
N VAL A 40 -4.66 1.72 -7.11
CA VAL A 40 -3.96 1.54 -8.39
C VAL A 40 -2.72 0.67 -8.21
N ASP A 41 -1.87 1.05 -7.26
CA ASP A 41 -0.70 0.29 -6.84
C ASP A 41 -0.36 0.61 -5.37
N ILE A 42 0.47 -0.24 -4.77
CA ILE A 42 0.98 -0.08 -3.41
C ILE A 42 2.37 -0.70 -3.28
N LYS A 43 3.23 -0.04 -2.51
CA LYS A 43 4.55 -0.54 -2.09
C LYS A 43 4.46 -1.06 -0.66
N PHE A 44 4.91 -2.28 -0.45
CA PHE A 44 5.09 -2.85 0.90
C PHE A 44 6.57 -2.99 1.23
N GLU A 45 6.88 -2.85 2.51
CA GLU A 45 8.15 -3.28 3.08
C GLU A 45 7.87 -4.34 4.14
N PHE A 46 8.76 -5.32 4.22
CA PHE A 46 8.63 -6.43 5.16
C PHE A 46 9.88 -6.52 6.03
N GLY A 47 9.65 -6.80 7.31
CA GLY A 47 10.70 -7.11 8.28
C GLY A 47 10.67 -8.58 8.66
N GLU A 48 11.77 -9.03 9.24
CA GLU A 48 11.90 -10.36 9.83
C GLU A 48 12.23 -10.20 11.32
N ASP A 49 11.57 -10.99 12.17
CA ASP A 49 11.93 -11.07 13.59
C ASP A 49 13.12 -12.03 13.83
N PRO A 50 13.69 -12.09 15.05
CA PRO A 50 14.79 -13.01 15.36
C PRO A 50 14.47 -14.50 15.13
N GLU A 51 13.19 -14.87 15.13
CA GLU A 51 12.68 -16.21 14.91
C GLU A 51 12.47 -16.55 13.43
N GLY A 52 12.62 -15.58 12.52
CA GLY A 52 12.48 -15.76 11.08
C GLY A 52 11.07 -15.53 10.53
N ASN A 53 10.14 -15.05 11.35
CA ASN A 53 8.78 -14.72 10.95
C ASN A 53 8.73 -13.40 10.18
N ILE A 54 7.91 -13.36 9.14
CA ILE A 54 7.74 -12.19 8.28
C ILE A 54 6.63 -11.30 8.82
N TYR A 55 6.90 -10.01 8.94
CA TYR A 55 5.92 -9.00 9.29
C TYR A 55 5.85 -7.91 8.24
N LEU A 56 4.63 -7.44 7.97
CA LEU A 56 4.44 -6.18 7.26
C LEU A 56 5.01 -5.05 8.12
N ALA A 57 5.89 -4.25 7.53
CA ALA A 57 6.55 -3.13 8.18
C ALA A 57 6.21 -1.81 7.47
N ASP A 58 6.92 -0.74 7.84
CA ASP A 58 6.71 0.62 7.31
C ASP A 58 5.27 1.12 7.54
N GLU A 59 4.75 1.96 6.65
CA GLU A 59 3.42 2.54 6.74
C GLU A 59 2.53 2.19 5.54
N ILE A 60 1.22 2.17 5.80
CA ILE A 60 0.18 2.10 4.79
C ILE A 60 -0.53 3.46 4.76
N SER A 61 -0.11 4.31 3.84
CA SER A 61 -0.55 5.70 3.76
C SER A 61 -0.63 6.14 2.28
N PRO A 62 -1.30 7.26 1.96
CA PRO A 62 -1.28 7.82 0.60
C PRO A 62 0.11 8.25 0.09
N ASP A 63 1.17 8.11 0.90
CA ASP A 63 2.56 8.25 0.46
C ASP A 63 3.13 6.95 -0.14
N THR A 64 2.64 5.78 0.28
CA THR A 64 3.12 4.45 -0.14
C THR A 64 2.19 3.74 -1.13
N MET A 65 1.04 4.34 -1.46
CA MET A 65 0.08 3.82 -2.44
C MET A 65 -0.43 4.89 -3.38
N ARG A 66 -0.86 4.49 -4.57
CA ARG A 66 -1.69 5.32 -5.46
C ARG A 66 -3.15 5.00 -5.27
N LEU A 67 -3.93 6.02 -4.93
CA LEU A 67 -5.33 5.87 -4.56
C LEU A 67 -6.16 6.92 -5.29
N TRP A 68 -7.11 6.46 -6.11
CA TRP A 68 -7.89 7.35 -6.97
C TRP A 68 -9.35 7.41 -6.57
N LEU A 69 -9.96 8.58 -6.76
CA LEU A 69 -11.40 8.76 -6.81
C LEU A 69 -11.81 8.95 -8.27
N GLY A 70 -12.35 7.89 -8.88
CA GLY A 70 -12.59 7.88 -10.32
C GLY A 70 -11.29 8.02 -11.11
N LYS A 71 -11.01 9.21 -11.64
CA LYS A 71 -9.76 9.53 -12.37
C LYS A 71 -8.85 10.53 -11.62
N GLU A 72 -9.27 10.98 -10.44
CA GLU A 72 -8.55 11.96 -9.65
C GLU A 72 -7.66 11.27 -8.63
N SER A 73 -6.38 11.66 -8.56
CA SER A 73 -5.42 11.13 -7.58
C SER A 73 -5.67 11.75 -6.21
N LEU A 74 -5.69 10.93 -5.16
CA LEU A 74 -5.79 11.36 -3.75
C LEU A 74 -4.53 11.03 -2.94
N ASP A 75 -3.44 10.74 -3.63
CA ASP A 75 -2.17 10.29 -3.08
C ASP A 75 -1.04 11.31 -3.34
N LYS A 76 0.20 10.93 -3.02
CA LYS A 76 1.39 11.78 -3.19
C LYS A 76 1.58 12.30 -4.64
N ASP A 77 0.98 11.66 -5.64
CA ASP A 77 1.05 12.15 -7.02
C ASP A 77 0.35 13.52 -7.19
N VAL A 78 -0.54 13.93 -6.28
CA VAL A 78 -1.09 15.30 -6.24
C VAL A 78 0.04 16.33 -6.12
N PHE A 79 1.03 16.05 -5.29
CA PHE A 79 2.21 16.90 -5.12
C PHE A 79 3.21 16.72 -6.27
N ARG A 80 3.48 15.47 -6.69
CA ARG A 80 4.48 15.20 -7.75
C ARG A 80 4.11 15.82 -9.10
N GLU A 81 2.81 15.89 -9.39
CA GLU A 81 2.29 16.39 -10.66
C GLU A 81 1.72 17.80 -10.57
N ASP A 82 1.93 18.51 -9.45
CA ASP A 82 1.45 19.88 -9.20
C ASP A 82 -0.07 20.03 -9.45
N LYS A 83 -0.85 19.02 -9.05
CA LYS A 83 -2.30 18.90 -9.29
C LYS A 83 -3.15 19.62 -8.24
N GLY A 84 -2.53 20.19 -7.20
CA GLY A 84 -3.23 20.95 -6.17
C GLY A 84 -2.79 20.64 -4.75
N ASP A 85 -3.73 20.73 -3.80
CA ASP A 85 -3.45 20.60 -2.37
C ASP A 85 -3.42 19.13 -1.92
N VAL A 86 -2.21 18.61 -1.71
CA VAL A 86 -1.98 17.25 -1.19
C VAL A 86 -2.58 17.02 0.20
N LEU A 87 -2.62 18.05 1.06
CA LEU A 87 -3.19 17.92 2.40
C LEU A 87 -4.72 17.75 2.33
N ALA A 88 -5.37 18.42 1.37
CA ALA A 88 -6.79 18.23 1.12
C ALA A 88 -7.09 16.80 0.63
N ALA A 89 -6.28 16.27 -0.28
CA ALA A 89 -6.38 14.88 -0.73
C ALA A 89 -6.27 13.88 0.42
N TYR A 90 -5.29 14.06 1.32
CA TYR A 90 -5.08 13.15 2.44
C TYR A 90 -6.22 13.22 3.47
N LYS A 91 -6.78 14.42 3.69
CA LYS A 91 -7.99 14.59 4.52
C LYS A 91 -9.20 13.89 3.94
N GLU A 92 -9.35 13.88 2.61
CA GLU A 92 -10.46 13.19 1.95
C GLU A 92 -10.34 11.66 2.09
N VAL A 93 -9.14 11.10 1.91
CA VAL A 93 -8.88 9.67 2.17
C VAL A 93 -9.24 9.33 3.62
N ARG A 94 -8.73 10.12 4.57
CA ARG A 94 -9.01 9.94 6.00
C ARG A 94 -10.50 10.01 6.30
N ARG A 95 -11.23 10.97 5.73
CA ARG A 95 -12.68 11.13 5.93
C ARG A 95 -13.44 9.88 5.50
N ARG A 96 -13.15 9.35 4.31
CA ARG A 96 -13.79 8.14 3.78
C ARG A 96 -13.51 6.88 4.61
N LEU A 97 -12.32 6.79 5.20
CA LEU A 97 -11.95 5.69 6.08
C LEU A 97 -12.60 5.80 7.47
N HIS A 98 -12.75 7.01 8.03
CA HIS A 98 -13.34 7.21 9.36
C HIS A 98 -14.87 7.12 9.40
N ASP A 99 -15.57 7.18 8.27
CA ASP A 99 -17.02 6.92 8.19
C ASP A 99 -17.37 5.41 8.40
N LEU A 100 -16.55 4.67 9.15
CA LEU A 100 -16.87 3.34 9.65
C LEU A 100 -17.83 3.46 10.86
N PRO A 101 -19.03 2.85 10.83
CA PRO A 101 -19.59 2.39 12.09
C PRO A 101 -18.63 1.35 12.66
N GLY A 102 -18.14 1.60 13.87
CA GLY A 102 -17.37 0.62 14.65
C GLY A 102 -18.20 -0.60 15.03
#